data_AF-A0A6H2D0R9-F1
#
_entry.id   AF-A0A6H2D0R9-F1
#
_cell.length_a   1.000
_cell.length_b   1.000
_cell.length_c   1.000
_cell.angle_alpha   90.00
_cell.angle_beta   90.00
_cell.angle_gamma   90.00
#
_symmetry.space_group_name_H-M   'P 1'
#
loop_
_entity.id
_entity.type
_entity.pdbx_description
1 polymer ?
#
loop_
_entity_poly.entity_id
_entity_poly.type
_entity_poly.pdbx_seq_one_letter_code
_entity_poly.pdbx_strand_id
1 'polypeptide(L)'
;MIVNFEIEEMPDHEFVLTGTMTPRGVPLGTPVSFAQLEFSLTRDVTISDTYSVPIVSKDMRMPLRFKHHFTPSGGFDGVMFNWDVHYAK
;
A
#
# COMPACT_ATOMS: atom_id res chain seq x y z
N MET A 1 5.08 7.21 10.01
CA MET A 1 4.74 5.83 9.58
C MET A 1 6.01 5.15 9.09
N ILE A 2 6.05 3.82 9.10
CA ILE A 2 7.10 3.03 8.46
C ILE A 2 6.38 2.14 7.45
N VAL A 3 6.81 2.20 6.19
CA VAL A 3 6.33 1.33 5.12
C VAL A 3 7.54 0.57 4.60
N ASN A 4 7.48 -0.76 4.67
CA ASN A 4 8.44 -1.63 3.99
C ASN A 4 7.69 -2.29 2.85
N PHE A 5 8.22 -2.19 1.63
CA PHE A 5 7.57 -2.73 0.45
C PHE A 5 8.59 -3.28 -0.55
N GLU A 6 8.10 -4.14 -1.42
CA GLU A 6 8.80 -4.72 -2.55
C GLU A 6 7.85 -4.69 -3.75
N ILE A 7 8.41 -4.42 -4.93
CA ILE A 7 7.70 -4.49 -6.20
C ILE A 7 8.43 -5.53 -7.05
N GLU A 8 7.70 -6.58 -7.41
CA GLU A 8 8.19 -7.64 -8.28
C GLU A 8 7.53 -7.52 -9.65
N GLU A 9 8.32 -7.59 -10.71
CA GLU A 9 7.83 -7.71 -12.09
C GLU A 9 7.48 -9.18 -12.36
N MET A 10 6.26 -9.41 -12.83
CA MET A 10 5.74 -10.70 -13.23
C MET A 10 5.83 -10.86 -14.75
N PRO A 11 5.66 -12.09 -15.27
CA PRO A 11 5.40 -12.27 -16.70
C PRO A 11 4.25 -11.37 -17.20
N ASP A 12 4.27 -11.02 -18.48
CA ASP A 12 3.23 -10.20 -19.14
C ASP A 12 3.14 -8.73 -18.68
N HIS A 13 4.23 -8.16 -18.15
CA HIS A 13 4.32 -6.76 -17.69
C HIS A 13 3.36 -6.41 -16.54
N GLU A 14 2.93 -7.41 -15.79
CA GLU A 14 2.21 -7.23 -14.53
C GLU A 14 3.21 -7.02 -13.38
N PHE A 15 2.82 -6.27 -12.37
CA PHE A 15 3.63 -6.03 -11.18
C PHE A 15 2.87 -6.42 -9.92
N VAL A 16 3.62 -6.92 -8.94
CA VAL A 16 3.08 -7.24 -7.61
C VAL A 16 3.76 -6.36 -6.59
N LEU A 17 2.97 -5.50 -5.97
CA LEU A 17 3.39 -4.69 -4.83
C LEU A 17 2.99 -5.42 -3.55
N THR A 18 4.00 -5.80 -2.76
CA THR A 18 3.80 -6.41 -1.44
C THR A 18 4.43 -5.53 -0.38
N GLY A 19 3.78 -5.38 0.78
CA GLY A 19 4.39 -4.62 1.85
C GLY A 19 3.69 -4.68 3.19
N THR A 20 4.27 -3.93 4.10
CA THR A 20 3.79 -3.75 5.46
C THR A 20 3.79 -2.27 5.82
N MET A 21 2.76 -1.83 6.52
CA MET A 21 2.64 -0.47 7.05
C MET A 21 2.46 -0.53 8.56
N THR A 22 3.24 0.30 9.26
CA THR A 22 3.16 0.47 10.72
C THR A 22 3.13 1.97 11.06
N PRO A 23 2.02 2.51 11.61
CA PRO A 23 1.97 3.86 12.13
C PRO A 23 2.95 4.01 13.28
N ARG A 24 3.59 5.17 13.39
CA ARG A 24 4.45 5.46 14.53
C ARG A 24 3.57 5.91 15.70
N GLY A 25 3.88 5.47 16.92
CA GLY A 25 3.17 5.89 18.13
C GLY A 25 1.84 5.17 18.38
N VAL A 26 1.49 4.16 17.59
CA VAL A 26 0.31 3.30 17.81
C VAL A 26 0.79 1.94 18.33
N PRO A 27 0.20 1.40 19.42
CA PRO A 27 0.55 0.08 19.91
C PRO A 27 0.38 -1.04 18.86
N LEU A 28 1.23 -2.05 18.93
CA LEU A 28 1.05 -3.26 18.13
C LEU A 28 -0.24 -3.98 18.55
N GLY A 29 -0.95 -4.54 17.58
CA GLY A 29 -2.22 -5.21 17.84
C GLY A 29 -3.43 -4.29 18.02
N THR A 30 -3.26 -2.95 17.93
CA THR A 30 -4.37 -2.00 17.95
C THR A 30 -5.41 -2.39 16.89
N PRO A 31 -6.69 -2.56 17.27
CA PRO A 31 -7.75 -2.90 16.33
C PRO A 31 -8.01 -1.79 15.32
N VAL A 32 -8.20 -2.18 14.07
CA VAL A 32 -8.49 -1.29 12.94
C VAL A 32 -9.91 -1.59 12.44
N SER A 33 -10.72 -0.55 12.27
CA SER A 33 -12.09 -0.66 11.75
C SER A 33 -12.14 -0.52 10.23
N PHE A 34 -11.21 0.25 9.66
CA PHE A 34 -11.08 0.45 8.23
C PHE A 34 -9.61 0.78 7.88
N ALA A 35 -9.14 0.25 6.77
CA ALA A 35 -7.88 0.68 6.18
C ALA A 35 -7.93 0.64 4.65
N GLN A 36 -7.42 1.70 4.04
CA GLN A 36 -7.24 1.83 2.60
C GLN A 36 -5.82 2.30 2.33
N LEU A 37 -5.14 1.57 1.44
CA LEU A 37 -3.88 1.99 0.87
C LEU A 37 -4.16 2.72 -0.44
N GLU A 38 -3.58 3.89 -0.61
CA GLU A 38 -3.47 4.56 -1.91
C GLU A 38 -2.00 4.64 -2.28
N PHE A 39 -1.64 4.23 -3.49
CA PHE A 39 -0.29 4.44 -3.98
C PHE A 39 -0.30 4.97 -5.40
N SER A 40 0.68 5.83 -5.67
CA SER A 40 0.87 6.46 -6.97
C SER A 40 2.24 6.11 -7.51
N LEU A 41 2.31 5.82 -8.80
CA LEU A 41 3.57 5.63 -9.51
C LEU A 41 4.07 7.00 -9.99
N THR A 42 5.37 7.23 -9.90
CA THR A 42 6.00 8.45 -10.39
C THR A 42 6.94 8.18 -11.54
N ARG A 43 7.07 9.18 -12.41
CA ARG A 43 8.10 9.28 -13.44
C ARG A 43 8.52 10.72 -13.59
N ASP A 44 9.82 11.00 -13.53
CA ASP A 44 10.35 12.36 -13.68
C ASP A 44 9.64 13.37 -12.74
N VAL A 45 9.34 12.94 -11.50
CA VAL A 45 8.63 13.73 -10.46
C VAL A 45 7.15 14.01 -10.74
N THR A 46 6.57 13.43 -11.80
CA THR A 46 5.13 13.49 -12.09
C THR A 46 4.42 12.19 -11.72
N ILE A 47 3.17 12.26 -11.31
CA ILE A 47 2.34 11.07 -11.07
C ILE A 47 1.84 10.53 -12.41
N SER A 48 2.13 9.26 -12.71
CA SER A 48 1.67 8.58 -13.93
C SER A 48 0.38 7.79 -13.70
N ASP A 49 0.31 7.06 -12.58
CA ASP A 49 -0.79 6.15 -12.28
C ASP A 49 -1.13 6.24 -10.78
N THR A 50 -2.35 5.89 -10.41
CA THR A 50 -2.80 5.85 -9.01
C THR A 50 -3.73 4.67 -8.79
N TYR A 51 -3.51 3.97 -7.69
CA TYR A 51 -4.21 2.75 -7.30
C TYR A 51 -4.72 2.87 -5.88
N SER A 52 -5.92 2.32 -5.65
CA SER A 52 -6.55 2.24 -4.33
C SER A 52 -6.80 0.79 -3.96
N VAL A 53 -6.24 0.37 -2.84
CA VAL A 53 -6.25 -1.01 -2.35
C VAL A 53 -6.97 -1.03 -0.99
N PRO A 54 -8.25 -1.43 -0.95
CA PRO A 54 -8.93 -1.62 0.32
C PRO A 54 -8.34 -2.84 1.05
N ILE A 55 -8.00 -2.66 2.32
CA ILE A 55 -7.56 -3.77 3.17
C ILE A 55 -8.78 -4.34 3.85
N VAL A 56 -9.18 -5.56 3.47
CA VAL A 56 -10.40 -6.21 3.97
C VAL A 56 -10.01 -7.43 4.80
N SER A 57 -10.27 -7.37 6.11
CA SER A 57 -10.20 -8.54 7.01
C SER A 57 -11.24 -8.40 8.12
N LYS A 58 -11.74 -9.54 8.62
CA LYS A 58 -12.65 -9.58 9.78
C LYS A 58 -11.95 -9.21 11.09
N ASP A 59 -10.64 -9.41 11.17
CA ASP A 59 -9.79 -9.01 12.29
C ASP A 59 -8.58 -8.26 11.72
N MET A 60 -8.63 -6.93 11.77
CA MET A 60 -7.56 -6.05 11.30
C MET A 60 -6.80 -5.47 12.48
N ARG A 61 -5.49 -5.63 12.44
CA ARG A 61 -4.57 -5.16 13.49
C ARG A 61 -3.28 -4.67 12.88
N MET A 62 -2.59 -3.77 13.59
CA MET A 62 -1.26 -3.35 13.20
C MET A 62 -0.20 -4.42 13.52
N PRO A 63 0.79 -4.67 12.63
CA PRO A 63 1.04 -4.01 11.34
C PRO A 63 0.11 -4.48 10.21
N LEU A 64 -0.28 -3.57 9.30
CA LEU A 64 -1.13 -3.87 8.16
C LEU A 64 -0.26 -4.42 7.05
N ARG A 65 -0.72 -5.50 6.43
CA ARG A 65 -0.05 -6.14 5.31
C ARG A 65 -0.90 -5.96 4.06
N PHE A 66 -0.24 -5.75 2.94
CA PHE A 66 -0.89 -5.58 1.65
C PHE A 66 -0.14 -6.35 0.57
N LYS A 67 -0.91 -6.83 -0.40
CA LYS A 67 -0.44 -7.40 -1.66
C LYS A 67 -1.40 -6.93 -2.74
N HIS A 68 -0.89 -6.31 -3.78
CA HIS A 68 -1.71 -5.81 -4.88
C HIS A 68 -1.03 -6.06 -6.22
N HIS A 69 -1.83 -6.52 -7.17
CA HIS A 69 -1.45 -6.75 -8.55
C HIS A 69 -1.87 -5.52 -9.37
N PHE A 70 -0.95 -4.98 -10.17
CA PHE A 70 -1.21 -3.81 -11.00
C PHE A 70 -0.41 -3.87 -12.31
N THR A 71 -0.93 -3.18 -13.32
CA THR A 71 -0.26 -3.01 -14.62
C THR A 71 -0.15 -1.50 -14.86
N PRO A 72 1.08 -0.93 -14.86
CA PRO A 72 1.25 0.49 -15.08
C PRO A 72 1.01 0.84 -16.55
N SER A 73 0.49 2.03 -16.83
CA SER A 73 0.31 2.49 -18.21
C SER A 73 1.63 2.76 -18.94
N GLY A 74 2.74 2.88 -18.21
CA GLY A 74 4.10 3.01 -18.73
C GLY A 74 5.18 2.74 -17.67
N GLY A 75 6.44 3.00 -18.00
CA GLY A 75 7.54 2.87 -17.03
C GLY A 75 7.44 3.91 -15.89
N PHE A 76 7.92 3.53 -14.70
CA PHE A 76 7.94 4.36 -13.48
C PHE A 76 9.31 4.27 -12.79
N ASP A 77 9.69 5.29 -12.02
CA ASP A 77 10.96 5.38 -11.28
C ASP A 77 10.78 5.50 -9.75
N GLY A 78 9.53 5.65 -9.30
CA GLY A 78 9.23 5.82 -7.89
C GLY A 78 7.78 5.48 -7.55
N VAL A 79 7.54 5.34 -6.25
CA VAL A 79 6.22 5.07 -5.69
C VAL A 79 5.98 5.95 -4.47
N MET A 80 4.81 6.58 -4.42
CA MET A 80 4.34 7.37 -3.30
C MET A 80 3.19 6.64 -2.60
N PHE A 81 3.22 6.62 -1.28
CA PHE A 81 2.20 5.95 -0.45
C PHE A 81 1.39 6.96 0.34
N ASN A 82 0.07 6.80 0.30
CA ASN A 82 -0.89 7.44 1.18
C ASN A 82 -1.74 6.37 1.87
N TRP A 83 -2.06 6.56 3.14
CA TRP A 83 -2.80 5.57 3.93
C TRP A 83 -3.92 6.26 4.68
N ASP A 84 -5.11 5.71 4.55
CA ASP A 84 -6.24 6.07 5.40
C ASP A 84 -6.54 4.90 6.35
N VAL A 85 -6.43 5.14 7.66
CA VAL A 85 -6.56 4.10 8.68
C VAL A 85 -7.43 4.61 9.82
N HIS A 86 -8.56 3.95 10.03
CA HIS A 86 -9.46 4.22 11.13
C HIS A 86 -9.31 3.13 12.19
N TYR A 87 -9.07 3.53 13.44
CA TYR A 87 -8.96 2.59 14.56
C TYR A 87 -10.35 2.27 15.13
N ALA A 88 -10.53 1.05 15.63
CA ALA A 88 -11.72 0.76 16.43
C ALA A 88 -11.58 1.46 17.80
N LYS A 89 -12.71 1.92 18.35
CA LYS A 89 -12.76 2.51 19.69
C LYS A 89 -12.69 1.44 20.77
#